data_AF-A0A160TMU6-F1
#
_entry.id   AF-A0A160TMU6-F1
#
_cell.length_a   1.000
_cell.length_b   1.000
_cell.length_c   1.000
_cell.angle_alpha   90.00
_cell.angle_beta   90.00
_cell.angle_gamma   90.00
#
_symmetry.space_group_name_H-M   'P 1'
#
loop_
_entity.id
_entity.type
_entity.pdbx_description
1 polymer ?
#
loop_
_entity_poly.entity_id
_entity_poly.type
_entity_poly.pdbx_seq_one_letter_code
_entity_poly.pdbx_strand_id
1 'polypeptide(L)'
;MPIPLWKKGLSGLADIEHDWPCHGVPEWLICDNGKEFRSQSLQSAARMLDIGIVNLPVKMPWLKGAVERVFQTIGVQVFSHEEGTTLSRTMDLYDPVARARLSLEEVRSRILKWIVDDYHHSVHDTLKCTPYERWRELSALYPVRPVPDFDHIVRLTGETFFRRISNIGIQYEGLLYADREKLEPLLARRGGLEKDWELRYDPYDLGEVWLLDDERGEWLMIPCVDQSISRGVSKYQHKIHRSIAKRSLPKNAPVTVADLEAARGLAEQTAGELQSDVSKVRSKTRAARYETDGRYFTPIEGQKRPPEIGPQAPAVETAPRAAKQPPVPSPPVIDLDADIDALVAQWSDPRR
;
A
#
# COMPACT_ATOMS: atom_id res chain seq x y z
N MET A 1 -15.13 5.75 3.55
CA MET A 1 -13.99 6.70 3.66
C MET A 1 -12.86 6.00 4.40
N PRO A 2 -11.59 6.28 4.09
CA PRO A 2 -10.46 5.78 4.88
C PRO A 2 -10.66 6.18 6.35
N ILE A 3 -10.45 5.23 7.27
CA ILE A 3 -10.62 5.46 8.70
C ILE A 3 -9.41 6.27 9.15
N PRO A 4 -9.61 7.51 9.61
CA PRO A 4 -8.51 8.42 9.75
C PRO A 4 -7.88 8.25 11.14
N LEU A 5 -7.20 7.12 11.40
CA LEU A 5 -6.75 6.70 12.74
C LEU A 5 -5.87 7.77 13.42
N TRP A 6 -4.76 8.17 12.81
CA TRP A 6 -3.83 9.16 13.39
C TRP A 6 -4.21 10.60 13.08
N LYS A 7 -3.70 11.55 13.85
CA LYS A 7 -3.80 12.99 13.51
C LYS A 7 -3.11 13.28 12.18
N LYS A 8 -3.65 14.24 11.44
CA LYS A 8 -3.17 14.57 10.09
C LYS A 8 -2.26 15.77 10.16
N GLY A 9 -1.10 15.67 9.52
CA GLY A 9 -0.22 16.81 9.28
C GLY A 9 -0.63 17.51 7.98
N LEU A 10 -1.69 18.32 8.01
CA LEU A 10 -2.14 19.04 6.81
C LEU A 10 -1.22 20.21 6.43
N SER A 11 -0.25 20.54 7.29
CA SER A 11 0.77 21.57 7.04
C SER A 11 1.61 21.24 5.80
N GLY A 12 1.54 22.10 4.78
CA GLY A 12 2.32 21.96 3.53
C GLY A 12 1.52 21.45 2.33
N LEU A 13 0.23 21.11 2.51
CA LEU A 13 -0.68 20.91 1.39
C LEU A 13 -1.19 22.27 0.90
N ALA A 14 -0.98 22.57 -0.38
CA ALA A 14 -1.54 23.76 -0.99
C ALA A 14 -3.07 23.70 -0.97
N ASP A 15 -3.72 24.85 -0.80
CA ASP A 15 -5.17 25.04 -0.94
C ASP A 15 -6.08 24.37 0.11
N ILE A 16 -5.55 23.99 1.28
CA ILE A 16 -6.36 23.56 2.44
C ILE A 16 -6.34 24.67 3.52
N GLU A 17 -7.52 25.16 3.91
CA GLU A 17 -7.66 26.30 4.81
C GLU A 17 -7.96 25.90 6.26
N HIS A 18 -8.66 24.77 6.46
CA HIS A 18 -9.11 24.33 7.78
C HIS A 18 -8.31 23.13 8.32
N ASP A 19 -8.41 22.91 9.64
CA ASP A 19 -7.89 21.71 10.27
C ASP A 19 -8.88 20.54 10.14
N TRP A 20 -8.36 19.31 10.23
CA TRP A 20 -9.20 18.11 10.26
C TRP A 20 -9.00 17.32 11.56
N PRO A 21 -9.79 17.63 12.61
CA PRO A 21 -9.59 17.05 13.94
C PRO A 21 -10.10 15.60 14.06
N CYS A 22 -10.75 15.06 13.02
CA CYS A 22 -11.35 13.72 13.05
C CYS A 22 -10.27 12.63 13.11
N HIS A 23 -10.07 11.97 14.25
CA HIS A 23 -9.12 10.86 14.40
C HIS A 23 -9.57 9.84 15.44
N GLY A 24 -8.81 8.75 15.61
CA GLY A 24 -9.05 7.74 16.64
C GLY A 24 -9.40 6.35 16.11
N VAL A 25 -9.32 5.38 17.01
CA VAL A 25 -9.69 3.98 16.72
C VAL A 25 -11.21 3.80 16.87
N PRO A 26 -11.93 3.31 15.84
CA PRO A 26 -13.37 3.08 15.95
C PRO A 26 -13.69 1.90 16.87
N GLU A 27 -14.91 1.86 17.42
CA GLU A 27 -15.43 0.66 18.09
C GLU A 27 -15.90 -0.40 17.08
N TRP A 28 -16.58 0.05 16.02
CA TRP A 28 -17.20 -0.83 15.04
C TRP A 28 -16.78 -0.45 13.63
N LEU A 29 -16.31 -1.44 12.87
CA LEU A 29 -16.08 -1.34 11.45
C LEU A 29 -17.21 -2.07 10.72
N ILE A 30 -18.07 -1.30 10.06
CA ILE A 30 -19.15 -1.84 9.24
C ILE A 30 -18.61 -2.05 7.83
N CYS A 31 -18.45 -3.32 7.46
CA CYS A 31 -17.91 -3.72 6.17
C CYS A 31 -19.01 -4.25 5.26
N ASP A 32 -18.79 -4.03 3.97
CA ASP A 32 -19.46 -4.76 2.92
C ASP A 32 -19.02 -6.26 2.96
N ASN A 33 -19.77 -7.17 2.35
CA ASN A 33 -19.46 -8.61 2.40
C ASN A 33 -18.36 -9.06 1.41
N GLY A 34 -17.49 -8.14 1.00
CA GLY A 34 -16.34 -8.37 0.14
C GLY A 34 -15.35 -9.35 0.78
N LYS A 35 -14.61 -10.06 -0.07
CA LYS A 35 -13.62 -11.06 0.38
C LYS A 35 -12.45 -10.39 1.10
N GLU A 36 -12.11 -9.16 0.70
CA GLU A 36 -11.09 -8.31 1.29
C GLU A 36 -11.36 -8.01 2.78
N PHE A 37 -12.64 -7.85 3.16
CA PHE A 37 -13.07 -7.59 4.54
C PHE A 37 -13.09 -8.86 5.42
N ARG A 38 -12.76 -10.01 4.84
CA ARG A 38 -12.60 -11.28 5.55
C ARG A 38 -11.14 -11.69 5.69
N SER A 39 -10.20 -10.86 5.26
CA SER A 39 -8.77 -11.16 5.34
C SER A 39 -8.30 -11.37 6.78
N GLN A 40 -7.33 -12.27 6.96
CA GLN A 40 -6.73 -12.54 8.27
C GLN A 40 -6.06 -11.29 8.85
N SER A 41 -5.38 -10.50 7.99
CA SER A 41 -4.75 -9.24 8.40
C SER A 41 -5.76 -8.25 8.98
N LEU A 42 -6.94 -8.07 8.34
CA LEU A 42 -7.97 -7.18 8.87
C LEU A 42 -8.51 -7.67 10.22
N GLN A 43 -8.77 -8.97 10.35
CA GLN A 43 -9.24 -9.55 11.61
C GLN A 43 -8.19 -9.43 12.73
N SER A 44 -6.90 -9.62 12.41
CA SER A 44 -5.82 -9.48 13.38
C SER A 44 -5.63 -8.03 13.81
N ALA A 45 -5.69 -7.10 12.87
CA ALA A 45 -5.63 -5.67 13.16
C ALA A 45 -6.81 -5.21 14.02
N ALA A 46 -8.02 -5.66 13.67
CA ALA A 46 -9.21 -5.35 14.43
C ALA A 46 -9.14 -5.89 15.87
N ARG A 47 -8.65 -7.12 16.08
CA ARG A 47 -8.44 -7.66 17.43
C ARG A 47 -7.41 -6.86 18.24
N MET A 48 -6.30 -6.44 17.63
CA MET A 48 -5.27 -5.68 18.34
C MET A 48 -5.69 -4.24 18.67
N LEU A 49 -6.57 -3.67 17.85
CA LEU A 49 -7.10 -2.32 18.03
C LEU A 49 -8.45 -2.29 18.78
N ASP A 50 -8.94 -3.46 19.22
CA ASP A 50 -10.25 -3.63 19.84
C ASP A 50 -11.39 -3.02 18.99
N ILE A 51 -11.44 -3.44 17.73
CA ILE A 51 -12.43 -3.06 16.73
C ILE A 51 -13.33 -4.27 16.47
N GLY A 52 -14.63 -4.11 16.66
CA GLY A 52 -15.63 -5.09 16.21
C GLY A 52 -15.87 -4.96 14.70
N ILE A 53 -15.77 -6.06 13.95
CA ILE A 53 -16.10 -6.07 12.51
C ILE A 53 -17.53 -6.57 12.31
N VAL A 54 -18.36 -5.78 11.64
CA VAL A 54 -19.72 -6.16 11.23
C VAL A 54 -19.77 -6.26 9.71
N ASN A 55 -19.85 -7.49 9.20
CA ASN A 55 -20.05 -7.73 7.77
C ASN A 55 -21.54 -7.68 7.44
N LEU A 56 -21.93 -6.76 6.57
CA LEU A 56 -23.31 -6.63 6.13
C LEU A 56 -23.79 -7.88 5.38
N PRO A 57 -25.03 -8.34 5.60
CA PRO A 57 -25.57 -9.51 4.92
C PRO A 57 -25.68 -9.33 3.40
N VAL A 58 -25.58 -10.45 2.69
CA VAL A 58 -25.73 -10.50 1.22
C VAL A 58 -27.18 -10.16 0.84
N LYS A 59 -27.37 -9.47 -0.29
CA LYS A 59 -28.69 -9.07 -0.84
C LYS A 59 -29.45 -8.03 0.01
N MET A 60 -28.76 -7.25 0.84
CA MET A 60 -29.35 -6.12 1.57
C MET A 60 -28.72 -4.77 1.16
N PRO A 61 -28.93 -4.30 -0.10
CA PRO A 61 -28.31 -3.07 -0.62
C PRO A 61 -28.73 -1.81 0.15
N TRP A 62 -29.92 -1.80 0.76
CA TRP A 62 -30.39 -0.67 1.57
C TRP A 62 -29.49 -0.36 2.78
N LEU A 63 -28.71 -1.33 3.26
CA LEU A 63 -27.73 -1.14 4.34
C LEU A 63 -26.45 -0.43 3.86
N LYS A 64 -26.22 -0.35 2.54
CA LYS A 64 -25.04 0.31 1.93
C LYS A 64 -25.31 1.73 1.44
N GLY A 65 -26.55 2.21 1.55
CA GLY A 65 -26.97 3.49 0.97
C GLY A 65 -26.18 4.70 1.46
N ALA A 66 -25.63 4.67 2.68
CA ALA A 66 -24.76 5.74 3.17
C ALA A 66 -23.43 5.82 2.40
N VAL A 67 -22.79 4.67 2.14
CA VAL A 67 -21.52 4.61 1.42
C VAL A 67 -21.71 5.00 -0.04
N GLU A 68 -22.75 4.48 -0.68
CA GLU A 68 -23.10 4.81 -2.07
C GLU A 68 -23.39 6.31 -2.22
N ARG A 69 -24.14 6.90 -1.28
CA ARG A 69 -24.41 8.34 -1.28
C ARG A 69 -23.14 9.16 -1.18
N VAL A 70 -22.20 8.81 -0.30
CA VAL A 70 -20.92 9.53 -0.18
C VAL A 70 -20.14 9.48 -1.50
N PHE A 71 -20.05 8.32 -2.16
CA PHE A 71 -19.38 8.23 -3.45
C PHE A 71 -20.08 9.03 -4.55
N GLN A 72 -21.41 9.05 -4.55
CA GLN A 72 -22.18 9.92 -5.45
C GLN A 72 -21.93 11.39 -5.17
N THR A 73 -21.92 11.80 -3.91
CA THR A 73 -21.63 13.19 -3.50
C THR A 73 -20.22 13.60 -3.95
N ILE A 74 -19.21 12.74 -3.77
CA ILE A 74 -17.86 12.99 -4.27
C ILE A 74 -17.86 13.12 -5.79
N GLY A 75 -18.52 12.19 -6.50
CA GLY A 75 -18.63 12.23 -7.96
C GLY A 75 -19.24 13.53 -8.47
N VAL A 76 -20.28 14.03 -7.80
CA VAL A 76 -20.97 15.26 -8.17
C VAL A 76 -20.18 16.50 -7.74
N GLN A 77 -19.76 16.61 -6.49
CA GLN A 77 -19.18 17.84 -5.95
C GLN A 77 -17.72 18.04 -6.32
N VAL A 78 -16.95 16.95 -6.48
CA VAL A 78 -15.51 17.03 -6.77
C VAL A 78 -15.23 16.94 -8.27
N PHE A 79 -15.98 16.10 -8.99
CA PHE A 79 -15.60 15.69 -10.35
C PHE A 79 -16.56 16.14 -11.46
N SER A 80 -17.80 16.55 -11.17
CA SER A 80 -18.81 16.79 -12.22
C SER A 80 -18.43 17.85 -13.26
N HIS A 81 -17.53 18.76 -12.93
CA HIS A 81 -17.05 19.82 -13.82
C HIS A 81 -15.71 19.49 -14.50
N GLU A 82 -15.15 18.31 -14.25
CA GLU A 82 -13.84 17.91 -14.75
C GLU A 82 -13.94 17.10 -16.05
N GLU A 83 -12.99 17.34 -16.96
CA GLU A 83 -12.84 16.50 -18.14
C GLU A 83 -12.25 15.13 -17.75
N GLY A 84 -12.77 14.07 -18.37
CA GLY A 84 -12.34 12.69 -18.15
C GLY A 84 -13.16 11.89 -17.12
N THR A 85 -14.23 12.46 -16.54
CA THR A 85 -15.14 11.69 -15.70
C THR A 85 -16.02 10.75 -16.50
N THR A 86 -16.33 9.58 -15.97
CA THR A 86 -17.34 8.67 -16.51
C THR A 86 -18.74 9.28 -16.38
N LEU A 87 -19.20 9.95 -17.45
CA LEU A 87 -20.55 10.50 -17.53
C LEU A 87 -21.57 9.37 -17.61
N SER A 88 -22.61 9.45 -16.77
CA SER A 88 -23.61 8.37 -16.58
C SER A 88 -24.47 8.06 -17.82
N ARG A 89 -24.37 8.85 -18.92
CA ARG A 89 -25.31 8.77 -20.05
C ARG A 89 -24.71 8.99 -21.45
N THR A 90 -23.39 8.92 -21.64
CA THR A 90 -22.81 9.29 -22.96
C THR A 90 -21.59 8.46 -23.34
N MET A 91 -21.63 7.13 -23.20
CA MET A 91 -20.51 6.26 -23.60
C MET A 91 -20.23 6.29 -25.11
N ASP A 92 -21.21 6.63 -25.95
CA ASP A 92 -21.08 6.52 -27.41
C ASP A 92 -20.45 7.77 -28.07
N LEU A 93 -20.38 8.91 -27.38
CA LEU A 93 -19.85 10.19 -27.91
C LEU A 93 -18.74 10.81 -27.05
N TYR A 94 -18.38 10.17 -25.95
CA TYR A 94 -17.44 10.70 -24.98
C TYR A 94 -16.52 9.58 -24.50
N ASP A 95 -15.24 9.70 -24.84
CA ASP A 95 -14.17 8.85 -24.30
C ASP A 95 -13.60 9.53 -23.04
N PRO A 96 -13.93 9.05 -21.82
CA PRO A 96 -13.42 9.62 -20.58
C PRO A 96 -11.90 9.45 -20.46
N VAL A 97 -11.36 8.36 -21.02
CA VAL A 97 -9.95 8.01 -20.88
C VAL A 97 -9.09 8.95 -21.72
N ALA A 98 -9.52 9.26 -22.94
CA ALA A 98 -8.83 10.21 -23.80
C ALA A 98 -8.88 11.66 -23.27
N ARG A 99 -9.89 11.99 -22.45
CA ARG A 99 -10.08 13.34 -21.88
C ARG A 99 -9.59 13.49 -20.45
N ALA A 100 -9.07 12.43 -19.84
CA ALA A 100 -8.53 12.48 -18.49
C ALA A 100 -7.29 13.38 -18.45
N ARG A 101 -7.38 14.49 -17.71
CA ARG A 101 -6.29 15.45 -17.53
C ARG A 101 -5.71 15.48 -16.12
N LEU A 102 -6.42 14.92 -15.15
CA LEU A 102 -6.00 14.94 -13.75
C LEU A 102 -5.02 13.79 -13.46
N SER A 103 -3.90 14.15 -12.86
CA SER A 103 -2.99 13.24 -12.19
C SER A 103 -3.59 12.67 -10.91
N LEU A 104 -3.05 11.55 -10.43
CA LEU A 104 -3.49 10.94 -9.17
C LEU A 104 -3.27 11.89 -7.97
N GLU A 105 -2.21 12.70 -8.00
CA GLU A 105 -1.91 13.68 -6.96
C GLU A 105 -2.95 14.80 -6.93
N GLU A 106 -3.35 15.34 -8.08
CA GLU A 106 -4.41 16.34 -8.18
C GLU A 106 -5.76 15.77 -7.70
N VAL A 107 -6.08 14.52 -8.08
CA VAL A 107 -7.29 13.83 -7.58
C VAL A 107 -7.25 13.72 -6.06
N ARG A 108 -6.11 13.33 -5.47
CA ARG A 108 -5.96 13.24 -4.00
C ARG A 108 -6.13 14.60 -3.33
N SER A 109 -5.45 15.62 -3.84
CA SER A 109 -5.54 16.99 -3.32
C SER A 109 -6.97 17.53 -3.35
N ARG A 110 -7.68 17.36 -4.48
CA ARG A 110 -9.07 17.82 -4.64
C ARG A 110 -10.04 17.10 -3.70
N ILE A 111 -9.93 15.77 -3.58
CA ILE A 111 -10.76 15.01 -2.63
C ILE A 111 -10.45 15.46 -1.20
N LEU A 112 -9.17 15.64 -0.85
CA LEU A 112 -8.79 16.03 0.49
C LEU A 112 -9.29 17.44 0.84
N LYS A 113 -9.13 18.40 -0.07
CA LYS A 113 -9.71 19.74 0.05
C LYS A 113 -11.22 19.69 0.25
N TRP A 114 -11.92 18.94 -0.60
CA TRP A 114 -13.37 18.77 -0.47
C TRP A 114 -13.77 18.14 0.87
N ILE A 115 -13.02 17.14 1.37
CA ILE A 115 -13.29 16.56 2.68
C ILE A 115 -13.11 17.64 3.76
N VAL A 116 -11.98 18.33 3.78
CA VAL A 116 -11.57 19.21 4.88
C VAL A 116 -12.35 20.51 4.85
N ASP A 117 -12.32 21.25 3.74
CA ASP A 117 -12.84 22.62 3.67
C ASP A 117 -14.31 22.70 3.28
N ASP A 118 -14.80 21.79 2.42
CA ASP A 118 -16.19 21.87 1.93
C ASP A 118 -17.15 21.01 2.76
N TYR A 119 -16.92 19.70 2.80
CA TYR A 119 -17.85 18.73 3.38
C TYR A 119 -18.00 18.89 4.89
N HIS A 120 -16.89 19.02 5.61
CA HIS A 120 -16.93 19.15 7.07
C HIS A 120 -17.41 20.51 7.57
N HIS A 121 -17.40 21.56 6.72
CA HIS A 121 -17.90 22.90 7.05
C HIS A 121 -19.26 23.23 6.41
N SER A 122 -19.80 22.35 5.57
CA SER A 122 -21.17 22.48 5.05
C SER A 122 -22.19 21.96 6.04
N VAL A 123 -23.33 22.65 6.17
CA VAL A 123 -24.43 22.19 7.02
C VAL A 123 -25.00 20.90 6.45
N HIS A 124 -25.01 19.85 7.26
CA HIS A 124 -25.53 18.56 6.83
C HIS A 124 -27.02 18.43 7.17
N ASP A 125 -27.86 18.13 6.18
CA ASP A 125 -29.33 18.09 6.32
C ASP A 125 -29.82 17.23 7.48
N THR A 126 -29.20 16.08 7.73
CA THR A 126 -29.54 15.20 8.86
C THR A 126 -29.01 15.70 10.21
N LEU A 127 -27.82 16.30 10.26
CA LEU A 127 -27.18 16.71 11.52
C LEU A 127 -27.67 18.09 12.00
N LYS A 128 -28.22 18.90 11.08
CA LYS A 128 -28.63 20.30 11.29
C LYS A 128 -27.50 21.23 11.77
N CYS A 129 -26.26 20.78 11.67
CA CYS A 129 -25.02 21.50 11.94
C CYS A 129 -23.95 20.98 10.98
N THR A 130 -22.75 21.54 11.04
CA THR A 130 -21.63 21.02 10.25
C THR A 130 -21.07 19.73 10.88
N PRO A 131 -20.54 18.78 10.09
CA PRO A 131 -19.84 17.62 10.62
C PRO A 131 -18.67 17.99 11.55
N TYR A 132 -17.98 19.10 11.26
CA TYR A 132 -16.90 19.63 12.09
C TYR A 132 -17.38 20.03 13.49
N GLU A 133 -18.45 20.82 13.57
CA GLU A 133 -19.05 21.22 14.85
C GLU A 133 -19.52 20.01 15.64
N ARG A 134 -20.19 19.07 14.98
CA ARG A 134 -20.68 17.85 15.62
C ARG A 134 -19.55 17.00 16.18
N TRP A 135 -18.45 16.87 15.43
CA TRP A 135 -17.26 16.16 15.89
C TRP A 135 -16.68 16.82 17.14
N ARG A 136 -16.51 18.14 17.14
CA ARG A 136 -15.97 18.88 18.30
C ARG A 136 -16.86 18.76 19.54
N GLU A 137 -18.17 18.87 19.37
CA GLU A 137 -19.15 18.67 20.44
C GLU A 137 -19.02 17.27 21.06
N LEU A 138 -19.08 16.23 20.23
CA LEU A 138 -19.09 14.84 20.71
C LEU A 138 -17.74 14.39 21.24
N SER A 139 -16.62 14.80 20.64
CA SER A 139 -15.28 14.45 21.12
C SER A 139 -14.92 15.10 22.46
N ALA A 140 -15.55 16.23 22.79
CA ALA A 140 -15.43 16.86 24.11
C ALA A 140 -16.22 16.10 25.19
N LEU A 141 -17.34 15.47 24.83
CA LEU A 141 -18.18 14.69 25.73
C LEU A 141 -17.70 13.24 25.88
N TYR A 142 -17.22 12.67 24.78
CA TYR A 142 -16.77 11.29 24.65
C TYR A 142 -15.33 11.30 24.14
N PRO A 143 -14.34 11.14 25.03
CA PRO A 143 -12.94 11.17 24.65
C PRO A 143 -12.63 10.16 23.53
N VAL A 144 -11.96 10.63 22.49
CA VAL A 144 -11.51 9.81 21.38
C VAL A 144 -10.48 8.80 21.88
N ARG A 145 -10.67 7.52 21.57
CA ARG A 145 -9.69 6.47 21.93
C ARG A 145 -8.34 6.81 21.28
N PRO A 146 -7.25 6.91 22.08
CA PRO A 146 -5.94 7.23 21.54
C PRO A 146 -5.50 6.11 20.60
N VAL A 147 -4.82 6.50 19.52
CA VAL A 147 -4.18 5.55 18.63
C VAL A 147 -2.78 5.28 19.17
N PRO A 148 -2.31 4.02 19.15
CA PRO A 148 -0.92 3.74 19.45
C PRO A 148 0.03 4.55 18.55
N ASP A 149 1.25 4.74 19.03
CA ASP A 149 2.29 5.43 18.27
C ASP A 149 2.43 4.86 16.86
N PHE A 150 2.74 5.71 15.89
CA PHE A 150 2.88 5.33 14.49
C PHE A 150 3.97 4.26 14.32
N ASP A 151 5.01 4.26 15.16
CA ASP A 151 6.05 3.23 15.19
C ASP A 151 5.50 1.81 15.47
N HIS A 152 4.26 1.71 15.96
CA HIS A 152 3.58 0.45 16.23
C HIS A 152 2.69 0.00 15.07
N ILE A 153 2.56 0.78 13.99
CA ILE A 153 1.60 0.54 12.91
C ILE A 153 1.80 -0.82 12.25
N VAL A 154 3.03 -1.21 11.93
CA VAL A 154 3.31 -2.51 11.31
C VAL A 154 2.93 -3.65 12.26
N ARG A 155 3.19 -3.49 13.57
CA ARG A 155 2.79 -4.45 14.59
C ARG A 155 1.26 -4.54 14.71
N LEU A 156 0.54 -3.44 14.52
CA LEU A 156 -0.91 -3.38 14.69
C LEU A 156 -1.68 -3.77 13.42
N THR A 157 -1.25 -3.33 12.25
CA THR A 157 -1.99 -3.40 10.98
C THR A 157 -1.21 -4.01 9.83
N GLY A 158 0.05 -4.39 10.03
CA GLY A 158 0.88 -5.02 9.01
C GLY A 158 0.28 -6.32 8.48
N GLU A 159 0.67 -6.69 7.26
CA GLU A 159 0.14 -7.92 6.65
C GLU A 159 0.61 -9.13 7.46
N THR A 160 -0.34 -9.94 7.95
CA THR A 160 -0.04 -11.07 8.82
C THR A 160 0.26 -12.32 8.00
N PHE A 161 1.31 -13.03 8.36
CA PHE A 161 1.66 -14.33 7.78
C PHE A 161 2.30 -15.24 8.83
N PHE A 162 2.28 -16.55 8.58
CA PHE A 162 2.78 -17.55 9.52
C PHE A 162 3.92 -18.34 8.89
N ARG A 163 5.07 -18.42 9.58
CA ARG A 163 6.22 -19.20 9.15
C ARG A 163 6.98 -19.82 10.31
N ARG A 164 7.60 -20.97 10.03
CA ARG A 164 8.58 -21.60 10.92
C ARG A 164 9.92 -20.90 10.80
N ILE A 165 10.64 -20.87 11.92
CA ILE A 165 12.03 -20.44 11.95
C ILE A 165 12.89 -21.63 11.51
N SER A 166 13.65 -21.47 10.44
CA SER A 166 14.63 -22.47 9.98
C SER A 166 15.97 -22.28 10.70
N ASN A 167 16.90 -23.21 10.50
CA ASN A 167 18.27 -23.13 11.02
C ASN A 167 19.05 -21.88 10.54
N ILE A 168 18.67 -21.28 9.41
CA ILE A 168 19.30 -20.08 8.88
C ILE A 168 18.50 -18.80 9.15
N GLY A 169 17.28 -18.91 9.69
CA GLY A 169 16.37 -17.79 9.90
C GLY A 169 14.98 -18.03 9.31
N ILE A 170 14.23 -16.97 9.05
CA ILE A 170 12.88 -17.02 8.48
C ILE A 170 12.96 -16.75 6.99
N GLN A 171 12.43 -17.65 6.16
CA GLN A 171 12.36 -17.47 4.71
C GLN A 171 10.96 -17.04 4.28
N TYR A 172 10.86 -15.93 3.56
CA TYR A 172 9.60 -15.43 3.03
C TYR A 172 9.80 -14.78 1.67
N GLU A 173 8.99 -15.18 0.67
CA GLU A 173 9.04 -14.67 -0.71
C GLU A 173 10.45 -14.69 -1.38
N GLY A 174 11.33 -15.58 -0.94
CA GLY A 174 12.71 -15.69 -1.42
C GLY A 174 13.70 -14.75 -0.72
N LEU A 175 13.25 -14.00 0.29
CA LEU A 175 14.08 -13.20 1.18
C LEU A 175 14.36 -14.00 2.47
N LEU A 176 15.53 -13.76 3.06
CA LEU A 176 15.94 -14.34 4.33
C LEU A 176 15.96 -13.25 5.41
N TYR A 177 15.27 -13.51 6.51
CA TYR A 177 15.25 -12.66 7.69
C TYR A 177 15.97 -13.40 8.82
N ALA A 178 17.04 -12.82 9.34
CA ALA A 178 17.88 -13.48 10.33
C ALA A 178 18.39 -12.51 11.37
N ASP A 179 18.19 -12.89 12.63
CA ASP A 179 18.78 -12.28 13.80
C ASP A 179 19.00 -13.39 14.83
N ARG A 180 20.24 -13.86 14.99
CA ARG A 180 20.52 -15.03 15.82
C ARG A 180 20.19 -14.78 17.29
N GLU A 181 20.48 -13.60 17.80
CA GLU A 181 20.27 -13.25 19.21
C GLU A 181 18.78 -13.31 19.57
N LYS A 182 17.90 -12.96 18.64
CA LYS A 182 16.44 -13.00 18.83
C LYS A 182 15.83 -14.36 18.50
N LEU A 183 16.32 -15.06 17.48
CA LEU A 183 15.71 -16.30 16.98
C LEU A 183 16.14 -17.55 17.75
N GLU A 184 17.40 -17.65 18.21
CA GLU A 184 17.90 -18.82 18.93
C GLU A 184 17.12 -19.08 20.24
N PRO A 185 16.81 -18.07 21.08
CA PRO A 185 16.00 -18.27 22.29
C PRO A 185 14.57 -18.75 22.00
N LEU A 186 14.00 -18.43 20.84
CA LEU A 186 12.68 -18.89 20.43
C LEU A 186 12.71 -20.35 19.97
N LEU A 187 13.77 -20.74 19.25
CA LEU A 187 13.99 -22.11 18.80
C LEU A 187 14.29 -23.07 19.94
N ALA A 188 15.00 -22.61 20.98
CA ALA A 188 15.34 -23.41 22.16
C ALA A 188 14.13 -23.78 23.03
N ARG A 189 12.98 -23.12 22.83
CA ARG A 189 11.74 -23.41 23.56
C ARG A 189 11.12 -24.72 23.10
N ARG A 190 10.30 -25.30 23.97
CA ARG A 190 9.61 -26.56 23.69
C ARG A 190 8.70 -26.41 22.46
N GLY A 191 9.02 -27.13 21.39
CA GLY A 191 8.27 -27.09 20.13
C GLY A 191 8.56 -25.88 19.23
N GLY A 192 9.54 -25.03 19.57
CA GLY A 192 9.86 -23.82 18.80
C GLY A 192 10.25 -24.08 17.34
N LEU A 193 10.88 -25.24 17.07
CA LEU A 193 11.28 -25.69 15.73
C LEU A 193 10.09 -26.07 14.83
N GLU A 194 9.00 -26.57 15.41
CA GLU A 194 7.82 -27.02 14.67
C GLU A 194 6.70 -25.98 14.64
N LYS A 195 6.84 -24.92 15.45
CA LYS A 195 5.87 -23.86 15.60
C LYS A 195 5.86 -22.93 14.40
N ASP A 196 4.64 -22.64 13.93
CA ASP A 196 4.39 -21.56 13.00
C ASP A 196 4.20 -20.26 13.79
N TRP A 197 5.17 -19.35 13.67
CA TRP A 197 5.18 -18.08 14.37
C TRP A 197 4.34 -17.04 13.62
N GLU A 198 3.64 -16.16 14.34
CA GLU A 198 2.94 -15.03 13.73
C GLU A 198 3.96 -13.94 13.38
N LEU A 199 3.99 -13.55 12.11
CA LEU A 199 4.83 -12.47 11.60
C LEU A 199 3.97 -11.40 10.93
N ARG A 200 4.47 -10.17 10.98
CA ARG A 200 3.89 -9.01 10.31
C ARG A 200 4.96 -8.21 9.60
N TYR A 201 4.58 -7.56 8.51
CA TYR A 201 5.46 -6.71 7.73
C TYR A 201 4.68 -5.60 7.05
N ASP A 202 5.39 -4.56 6.64
CA ASP A 202 4.83 -3.52 5.79
C ASP A 202 4.82 -4.02 4.33
N PRO A 203 3.67 -4.13 3.64
CA PRO A 203 3.65 -4.50 2.23
C PRO A 203 4.38 -3.50 1.31
N TYR A 204 4.75 -2.31 1.81
CA TYR A 204 5.53 -1.30 1.09
C TYR A 204 7.02 -1.27 1.46
N ASP A 205 7.44 -1.99 2.50
CA ASP A 205 8.85 -2.14 2.88
C ASP A 205 9.12 -3.56 3.40
N LEU A 206 9.87 -4.34 2.62
CA LEU A 206 10.28 -5.70 2.96
C LEU A 206 11.58 -5.77 3.76
N GLY A 207 12.15 -4.63 4.17
CA GLY A 207 13.43 -4.56 4.88
C GLY A 207 13.42 -5.25 6.26
N GLU A 208 12.25 -5.39 6.88
CA GLU A 208 12.10 -6.00 8.20
C GLU A 208 10.76 -6.73 8.36
N VAL A 209 10.76 -7.73 9.25
CA VAL A 209 9.55 -8.42 9.72
C VAL A 209 9.48 -8.34 11.23
N TRP A 210 8.26 -8.27 11.76
CA TRP A 210 7.98 -8.28 13.19
C TRP A 210 7.43 -9.65 13.56
N LEU A 211 8.12 -10.37 14.43
CA LEU A 211 7.72 -11.68 14.93
C LEU A 211 7.08 -11.52 16.32
N LEU A 212 5.93 -12.16 16.56
CA LEU A 212 5.29 -12.19 17.87
C LEU A 212 5.85 -13.35 18.71
N ASP A 213 6.50 -13.01 19.83
CA ASP A 213 6.73 -13.92 20.93
C ASP A 213 5.45 -14.00 21.76
N ASP A 214 4.66 -15.04 21.54
CA ASP A 214 3.36 -15.24 22.17
C ASP A 214 3.43 -15.62 23.66
N GLU A 215 4.56 -16.17 24.13
CA GLU A 215 4.75 -16.46 25.56
C GLU A 215 5.06 -15.18 26.35
N ARG A 216 5.81 -14.25 25.74
CA ARG A 216 6.13 -12.95 26.35
C ARG A 216 5.14 -11.84 26.00
N GLY A 217 4.37 -12.02 24.93
CA GLY A 217 3.52 -10.97 24.35
C GLY A 217 4.32 -9.85 23.67
N GLU A 218 5.55 -10.12 23.25
CA GLU A 218 6.48 -9.11 22.73
C GLU A 218 6.67 -9.25 21.21
N TRP A 219 6.82 -8.11 20.53
CA TRP A 219 7.13 -8.08 19.11
C TRP A 219 8.62 -7.86 18.89
N LEU A 220 9.25 -8.79 18.18
CA LEU A 220 10.67 -8.80 17.86
C LEU A 220 10.88 -8.40 16.40
N MET A 221 11.59 -7.30 16.16
CA MET A 221 12.00 -6.92 14.80
C MET A 221 13.15 -7.81 14.33
N ILE A 222 12.99 -8.44 13.18
CA ILE A 222 14.00 -9.26 12.50
C ILE A 222 14.29 -8.60 11.14
N PRO A 223 15.53 -8.14 10.89
CA PRO A 223 15.88 -7.52 9.62
C PRO A 223 16.03 -8.58 8.52
N CYS A 224 15.75 -8.16 7.28
CA CYS A 224 16.17 -8.91 6.10
C CYS A 224 17.71 -8.87 6.01
N VAL A 225 18.31 -10.00 5.63
CA VAL A 225 19.77 -10.10 5.44
C VAL A 225 20.22 -9.19 4.30
N ASP A 226 19.51 -9.24 3.17
CA ASP A 226 19.85 -8.47 1.96
C ASP A 226 19.01 -7.18 1.91
N GLN A 227 19.52 -6.13 2.53
CA GLN A 227 18.83 -4.83 2.64
C GLN A 227 18.73 -4.07 1.30
N SER A 228 19.64 -4.31 0.35
CA SER A 228 19.65 -3.62 -0.96
C SER A 228 18.41 -3.92 -1.81
N ILE A 229 17.86 -5.13 -1.68
CA ILE A 229 16.71 -5.62 -2.45
C ILE A 229 15.39 -5.58 -1.68
N SER A 230 15.43 -5.33 -0.37
CA SER A 230 14.26 -5.44 0.51
C SER A 230 13.82 -4.10 1.07
N ARG A 231 14.76 -3.22 1.45
CA ARG A 231 14.46 -1.95 2.08
C ARG A 231 13.87 -0.95 1.09
N GLY A 232 12.70 -0.40 1.42
CA GLY A 232 11.95 0.52 0.56
C GLY A 232 11.44 -0.15 -0.72
N VAL A 233 11.39 -1.49 -0.75
CA VAL A 233 10.84 -2.26 -1.85
C VAL A 233 9.51 -2.85 -1.40
N SER A 234 8.44 -2.49 -2.10
CA SER A 234 7.12 -3.05 -1.85
C SER A 234 7.04 -4.51 -2.27
N LYS A 235 6.12 -5.26 -1.66
CA LYS A 235 5.74 -6.62 -2.05
C LYS A 235 5.39 -6.73 -3.54
N TYR A 236 4.77 -5.70 -4.10
CA TYR A 236 4.42 -5.68 -5.52
C TYR A 236 5.66 -5.55 -6.41
N GLN A 237 6.56 -4.61 -6.07
CA GLN A 237 7.84 -4.44 -6.76
C GLN A 237 8.69 -5.71 -6.68
N HIS A 238 8.85 -6.29 -5.48
CA HIS A 238 9.61 -7.52 -5.28
C HIS A 238 9.08 -8.70 -6.10
N LYS A 239 7.75 -8.85 -6.21
CA LYS A 239 7.14 -9.87 -7.09
C LYS A 239 7.51 -9.66 -8.56
N ILE A 240 7.56 -8.41 -9.01
CA ILE A 240 8.00 -8.05 -10.36
C ILE A 240 9.49 -8.35 -10.53
N HIS A 241 10.35 -7.90 -9.62
CA HIS A 241 11.80 -8.16 -9.64
C HIS A 241 12.08 -9.66 -9.73
N ARG A 242 11.42 -10.46 -8.89
CA ARG A 242 11.54 -11.92 -8.89
C ARG A 242 11.04 -12.55 -10.18
N SER A 243 9.98 -12.01 -10.77
CA SER A 243 9.46 -12.48 -12.06
C SER A 243 10.43 -12.19 -13.20
N ILE A 244 11.01 -11.00 -13.24
CA ILE A 244 12.01 -10.59 -14.24
C ILE A 244 13.27 -11.45 -14.09
N ALA A 245 13.81 -11.56 -12.88
CA ALA A 245 15.00 -12.35 -12.60
C ALA A 245 14.83 -13.82 -13.02
N LYS A 246 13.69 -14.44 -12.70
CA LYS A 246 13.38 -15.81 -13.11
C LYS A 246 13.30 -16.03 -14.62
N ARG A 247 12.96 -14.99 -15.40
CA ARG A 247 12.89 -15.07 -16.87
C ARG A 247 14.26 -14.95 -17.52
N SER A 248 15.14 -14.15 -16.94
CA SER A 248 16.52 -13.99 -17.42
C SER A 248 17.40 -15.20 -17.10
N LEU A 249 17.00 -16.03 -16.15
CA LEU A 249 17.75 -17.20 -15.71
C LEU A 249 17.30 -18.50 -16.40
N PRO A 250 18.21 -19.49 -16.57
CA PRO A 250 17.86 -20.83 -17.01
C PRO A 250 16.83 -21.49 -16.07
N LYS A 251 16.03 -22.41 -16.63
CA LYS A 251 15.01 -23.15 -15.88
C LYS A 251 15.65 -23.84 -14.67
N ASN A 252 15.11 -23.59 -13.47
CA ASN A 252 15.56 -24.08 -12.16
C ASN A 252 16.86 -23.49 -11.59
N ALA A 253 17.45 -22.44 -12.18
CA ALA A 253 18.54 -21.73 -11.53
C ALA A 253 18.03 -20.96 -10.28
N PRO A 254 18.80 -20.96 -9.17
CA PRO A 254 18.46 -20.14 -8.01
C PRO A 254 18.60 -18.66 -8.37
N VAL A 255 17.64 -17.85 -7.91
CA VAL A 255 17.70 -16.39 -8.08
C VAL A 255 18.70 -15.84 -7.07
N THR A 256 19.73 -15.15 -7.55
CA THR A 256 20.71 -14.49 -6.69
C THR A 256 20.29 -13.05 -6.36
N VAL A 257 20.95 -12.46 -5.37
CA VAL A 257 20.74 -11.04 -5.01
C VAL A 257 21.09 -10.12 -6.19
N ALA A 258 22.19 -10.42 -6.91
CA ALA A 258 22.60 -9.66 -8.09
C ALA A 258 21.55 -9.68 -9.21
N ASP A 259 20.85 -10.81 -9.39
CA ASP A 259 19.76 -10.91 -10.37
C ASP A 259 18.56 -10.04 -9.98
N LEU A 260 18.25 -9.96 -8.68
CA LEU A 260 17.17 -9.11 -8.16
C LEU A 260 17.52 -7.62 -8.27
N GLU A 261 18.77 -7.24 -8.03
CA GLU A 261 19.26 -5.87 -8.22
C GLU A 261 19.20 -5.46 -9.69
N ALA A 262 19.65 -6.33 -10.60
CA ALA A 262 19.54 -6.10 -12.04
C ALA A 262 18.07 -5.99 -12.50
N ALA A 263 17.21 -6.87 -11.98
CA ALA A 263 15.78 -6.86 -12.26
C ALA A 263 15.09 -5.59 -11.74
N ARG A 264 15.52 -5.08 -10.58
CA ARG A 264 15.06 -3.80 -10.03
C ARG A 264 15.39 -2.64 -10.96
N GLY A 265 16.64 -2.53 -11.41
CA GLY A 265 17.06 -1.49 -12.34
C GLY A 265 16.28 -1.53 -13.65
N LEU A 266 16.06 -2.72 -14.22
CA LEU A 266 15.25 -2.88 -15.42
C LEU A 266 13.79 -2.47 -15.21
N ALA A 267 13.20 -2.85 -14.07
CA ALA A 267 11.81 -2.52 -13.75
C ALA A 267 11.62 -1.02 -13.52
N GLU A 268 12.55 -0.34 -12.85
CA GLU A 268 12.55 1.11 -12.66
C GLU A 268 12.66 1.85 -14.00
N GLN A 269 13.57 1.43 -14.88
CA GLN A 269 13.68 1.99 -16.24
C GLN A 269 12.38 1.80 -17.04
N THR A 270 11.84 0.58 -17.04
CA THR A 270 10.61 0.25 -17.78
C THR A 270 9.41 1.05 -17.26
N ALA A 271 9.30 1.23 -15.93
CA ALA A 271 8.23 2.03 -15.34
C ALA A 271 8.32 3.49 -15.80
N GLY A 272 9.52 4.09 -15.79
CA GLY A 272 9.74 5.46 -16.26
C GLY A 272 9.38 5.65 -17.74
N GLU A 273 9.83 4.75 -18.62
CA GLU A 273 9.52 4.79 -20.06
C GLU A 273 8.00 4.67 -20.32
N LEU A 274 7.32 3.76 -19.61
CA LEU A 274 5.88 3.58 -19.75
C LEU A 274 5.07 4.80 -19.31
N GLN A 275 5.60 5.66 -18.43
CA GLN A 275 4.95 6.91 -18.05
C GLN A 275 5.17 8.03 -19.06
N SER A 276 6.38 8.16 -19.61
CA SER A 276 6.73 9.21 -20.58
C SER A 276 6.08 8.99 -21.95
N ASP A 277 5.85 7.74 -22.34
CA ASP A 277 5.35 7.42 -23.67
C ASP A 277 3.82 7.56 -23.81
N VAL A 278 3.37 7.60 -25.08
CA VAL A 278 1.95 7.40 -25.46
C VAL A 278 1.58 5.91 -25.33
N SER A 279 1.84 5.35 -24.15
CA SER A 279 1.56 3.95 -23.84
C SER A 279 0.07 3.76 -23.53
N LYS A 280 -0.42 2.52 -23.71
CA LYS A 280 -1.81 2.16 -23.36
C LYS A 280 -2.07 2.43 -21.88
N VAL A 281 -3.30 2.83 -21.55
CA VAL A 281 -3.72 3.17 -20.19
C VAL A 281 -3.41 2.07 -19.17
N ARG A 282 -3.60 0.80 -19.54
CA ARG A 282 -3.26 -0.35 -18.69
C ARG A 282 -1.78 -0.37 -18.31
N SER A 283 -0.89 -0.01 -19.23
CA SER A 283 0.55 0.07 -18.99
C SER A 283 0.90 1.22 -18.05
N LYS A 284 0.27 2.39 -18.22
CA LYS A 284 0.42 3.53 -17.30
C LYS A 284 -0.07 3.20 -15.88
N THR A 285 -1.20 2.52 -15.74
CA THR A 285 -1.70 2.07 -14.43
C THR A 285 -0.72 1.10 -13.75
N ARG A 286 -0.06 0.22 -14.51
CA ARG A 286 0.95 -0.71 -13.96
C ARG A 286 2.21 0.01 -13.51
N ALA A 287 2.71 0.96 -14.31
CA ALA A 287 3.84 1.80 -13.94
C ALA A 287 3.54 2.63 -12.68
N ALA A 288 2.38 3.28 -12.62
CA ALA A 288 1.94 4.03 -11.44
C ALA A 288 1.81 3.15 -10.19
N ARG A 289 1.33 1.89 -10.35
CA ARG A 289 1.27 0.92 -9.25
C ARG A 289 2.67 0.48 -8.79
N TYR A 290 3.61 0.33 -9.71
CA TYR A 290 5.00 0.01 -9.40
C TYR A 290 5.69 1.12 -8.62
N GLU A 291 5.39 2.38 -8.93
CA GLU A 291 5.93 3.55 -8.24
C GLU A 291 5.18 3.92 -6.96
N THR A 292 4.11 3.20 -6.62
CA THR A 292 3.38 3.46 -5.39
C THR A 292 4.26 3.10 -4.19
N ASP A 293 4.58 4.10 -3.38
CA ASP A 293 5.56 4.07 -2.29
C ASP A 293 4.91 3.97 -0.90
N GLY A 294 3.69 3.45 -0.83
CA GLY A 294 2.97 3.28 0.43
C GLY A 294 2.50 4.57 1.08
N ARG A 295 2.65 5.72 0.41
CA ARG A 295 2.12 7.00 0.91
C ARG A 295 0.64 6.91 1.22
N TYR A 296 0.30 7.26 2.45
CA TYR A 296 -1.09 7.40 2.88
C TYR A 296 -1.77 8.52 2.09
N PHE A 297 -3.06 8.32 1.86
CA PHE A 297 -3.92 9.33 1.25
C PHE A 297 -3.88 10.67 2.01
N THR A 298 -3.77 10.62 3.33
CA THR A 298 -3.60 11.78 4.20
C THR A 298 -2.23 11.74 4.87
N PRO A 299 -1.45 12.83 4.87
CA PRO A 299 -0.22 12.90 5.63
C PRO A 299 -0.48 12.69 7.13
N ILE A 300 0.30 11.83 7.77
CA ILE A 300 0.18 11.55 9.20
C ILE A 300 1.13 12.48 9.96
N GLU A 301 0.62 13.11 11.02
CA GLU A 301 1.41 13.97 11.90
C GLU A 301 2.53 13.15 12.56
N GLY A 302 3.77 13.65 12.50
CA GLY A 302 4.94 12.96 13.08
C GLY A 302 5.57 11.88 12.19
N GLN A 303 4.97 11.52 11.06
CA GLN A 303 5.63 10.63 10.09
C GLN A 303 6.80 11.38 9.45
N LYS A 304 8.04 10.96 9.74
CA LYS A 304 9.20 11.38 8.95
C LYS A 304 8.95 10.90 7.52
N ARG A 305 8.71 11.85 6.61
CA ARG A 305 8.63 11.57 5.17
C ARG A 305 9.84 10.68 4.83
N PRO A 306 9.66 9.51 4.18
CA PRO A 306 10.79 8.80 3.63
C PRO A 306 11.60 9.83 2.85
N PRO A 307 12.92 9.92 3.06
CA PRO A 307 13.72 10.92 2.36
C PRO A 307 13.41 10.79 0.88
N GLU A 308 13.09 11.90 0.22
CA GLU A 308 13.08 11.92 -1.23
C GLU A 308 14.45 11.39 -1.64
N ILE A 309 14.47 10.23 -2.29
CA ILE A 309 15.69 9.68 -2.88
C ILE A 309 15.98 10.57 -4.08
N GLY A 310 16.54 11.75 -3.80
CA GLY A 310 17.21 12.53 -4.81
C GLY A 310 18.42 11.72 -5.29
N PRO A 311 18.75 11.77 -6.59
CA PRO A 311 19.96 11.15 -7.10
C PRO A 311 21.17 11.98 -6.63
N GLN A 312 21.60 11.78 -5.39
CA GLN A 312 22.87 12.29 -4.91
C GLN A 312 23.63 11.15 -4.24
N ALA A 313 24.33 10.40 -5.09
CA ALA A 313 25.52 9.69 -4.66
C ALA A 313 26.56 10.73 -4.19
N PRO A 314 27.35 10.45 -3.13
CA PRO A 314 28.50 11.28 -2.80
C PRO A 314 29.47 11.29 -3.98
N ALA A 315 29.93 12.49 -4.34
CA ALA A 315 30.88 12.69 -5.43
C ALA A 315 32.17 11.91 -5.15
N VAL A 316 32.50 10.99 -6.04
CA VAL A 316 33.83 10.38 -6.11
C VAL A 316 34.58 11.03 -7.28
N GLU A 317 35.69 11.67 -6.95
CA GLU A 317 36.62 12.30 -7.90
C GLU A 317 37.20 11.27 -8.89
N THR A 318 36.95 11.55 -10.18
CA THR A 318 37.76 11.31 -11.39
C THR A 318 38.61 10.04 -11.55
N ALA A 319 38.29 9.27 -12.60
CA ALA A 319 39.26 8.58 -13.47
C ALA A 319 38.71 8.49 -14.93
N PRO A 320 39.57 8.44 -15.96
CA PRO A 320 39.22 8.88 -17.31
C PRO A 320 38.34 7.91 -18.10
N ARG A 321 37.44 8.50 -18.89
CA ARG A 321 36.47 7.89 -19.79
C ARG A 321 37.15 6.99 -20.83
N ALA A 322 36.95 5.67 -20.72
CA ALA A 322 37.30 4.70 -21.76
C ALA A 322 36.27 4.69 -22.91
N ALA A 323 36.73 4.26 -24.08
CA ALA A 323 36.15 4.46 -25.41
C ALA A 323 34.71 3.94 -25.62
N LYS A 324 33.99 4.60 -26.55
CA LYS A 324 32.65 4.25 -27.06
C LYS A 324 32.59 2.77 -27.46
N GLN A 325 31.74 1.98 -26.79
CA GLN A 325 31.27 0.71 -27.30
C GLN A 325 30.17 0.93 -28.36
N PRO A 326 30.10 0.11 -29.42
CA PRO A 326 29.09 0.21 -30.47
C PRO A 326 27.67 -0.08 -29.93
N PRO A 327 26.61 0.39 -30.62
CA PRO A 327 25.24 0.29 -30.13
C PRO A 327 24.82 -1.17 -29.91
N VAL A 328 24.34 -1.45 -28.70
CA VAL A 328 23.66 -2.71 -28.36
C VAL A 328 22.35 -2.76 -29.13
N PRO A 329 22.00 -3.89 -29.78
CA PRO A 329 20.73 -4.02 -30.50
C PRO A 329 19.55 -3.85 -29.54
N SER A 330 18.51 -3.16 -30.00
CA SER A 330 17.28 -2.92 -29.26
C SER A 330 16.72 -4.22 -28.69
N PRO A 331 16.36 -4.27 -27.39
CA PRO A 331 15.70 -5.45 -26.84
C PRO A 331 14.34 -5.65 -27.53
N PRO A 332 13.91 -6.92 -27.70
CA PRO A 332 12.62 -7.22 -28.33
C PRO A 332 11.47 -6.59 -27.56
N VAL A 333 10.43 -6.15 -28.28
CA VAL A 333 9.17 -5.66 -27.71
C VAL A 333 8.58 -6.76 -26.82
N ILE A 334 8.59 -6.53 -25.50
CA ILE A 334 8.01 -7.46 -24.54
C ILE A 334 6.52 -7.14 -24.41
N ASP A 335 5.68 -8.07 -24.87
CA ASP A 335 4.24 -8.04 -24.63
C ASP A 335 3.94 -8.44 -23.17
N LEU A 336 3.93 -7.42 -22.30
CA LEU A 336 3.60 -7.53 -20.87
C LEU A 336 2.17 -8.06 -20.59
N ASP A 337 1.31 -8.23 -21.60
CA ASP A 337 -0.05 -8.72 -21.44
C ASP A 337 -0.16 -10.26 -21.49
N ALA A 338 0.59 -10.93 -22.36
CA ALA A 338 0.64 -12.40 -22.41
C ALA A 338 1.17 -13.03 -21.10
N ASP A 339 1.99 -12.26 -20.39
CA ASP A 339 2.73 -12.69 -19.21
C ASP A 339 1.97 -12.49 -17.88
N ILE A 340 1.01 -11.58 -17.86
CA ILE A 340 0.08 -11.40 -16.73
C ILE A 340 -1.10 -12.38 -16.84
N ASP A 341 -1.47 -12.77 -18.06
CA ASP A 341 -2.53 -13.75 -18.29
C ASP A 341 -2.11 -15.18 -17.88
N ALA A 342 -0.84 -15.55 -18.02
CA ALA A 342 -0.31 -16.81 -17.48
C ALA A 342 -0.31 -16.86 -15.94
N LEU A 343 -0.14 -15.70 -15.29
CA LEU A 343 -0.08 -15.56 -13.82
C LEU A 343 -1.47 -15.62 -13.17
N VAL A 344 -2.53 -15.30 -13.91
CA VAL A 344 -3.92 -15.39 -13.47
C VAL A 344 -4.53 -16.77 -13.75
N ALA A 345 -4.09 -17.47 -14.81
CA ALA A 345 -4.59 -18.81 -15.14
C ALA A 345 -4.26 -19.86 -14.05
N GLN A 346 -3.14 -19.72 -13.34
CA GLN A 346 -2.70 -20.70 -12.34
C GLN A 346 -3.45 -20.63 -10.99
N TRP A 347 -4.28 -19.59 -10.78
CA TRP A 347 -5.11 -19.40 -9.58
C TRP A 347 -6.59 -19.72 -9.84
N SER A 348 -6.88 -20.39 -10.95
CA SER A 348 -8.24 -20.62 -11.47
C SER A 348 -8.61 -22.09 -11.74
N ASP A 349 -7.88 -23.10 -11.25
CA ASP A 349 -8.35 -24.51 -11.31
C ASP A 349 -8.77 -25.04 -9.93
N PRO A 350 -10.08 -25.01 -9.59
CA PRO A 350 -10.63 -25.75 -8.47
C PRO A 350 -10.93 -27.19 -8.91
N ARG A 351 -9.94 -28.07 -8.82
CA ARG A 351 -10.19 -29.51 -8.66
C ARG A 351 -9.76 -30.00 -7.29
N ARG A 352 -10.40 -29.45 -6.25
CA ARG A 352 -11.19 -30.15 -5.22
C ARG A 352 -11.46 -29.23 -4.03
#